data_AF-A0A6L8C9I2-F1
#
_entry.id   AF-A0A6L8C9I2-F1
#
_cell.length_a   1.000
_cell.length_b   1.000
_cell.length_c   1.000
_cell.angle_alpha   90.00
_cell.angle_beta   90.00
_cell.angle_gamma   90.00
#
_symmetry.space_group_name_H-M   'P 1'
#
loop_
_entity.id
_entity.type
_entity.pdbx_description
1 polymer ?
#
loop_
_entity_poly.entity_id
_entity_poly.type
_entity_poly.pdbx_seq_one_letter_code
_entity_poly.pdbx_strand_id
1 'polypeptide(L)'
;MASQFSFSGHETFPLRLMWLKKAVDAINNNSIIFQSDSAMAEFGVGKNMVRAIRHWGLATDVIEADPYAEERSALRVTEFGVYLLGENGVDPYCEDTGTLWLLHWLLCRSSNRATLWHFIFGHWRGAGIELRSLQPILEKWLDERSSPMPSDSTLLRDLQCLLSTYVARHRTDTHLESVVEFPLASLGLLYENRGVIYLREGQQRGLPPEIFAYAVLDYWDRNFNTSESLSAHNVITHRASPAQIFLLSEKQAYELVSRIETFEEIPFRFDTTAGVNQFYRLPGATPQAMLERYYAHSLQAIT
;
A
#
# COMPACT_ATOMS: atom_id res chain seq x y z
N MET A 1 -14.53 -6.95 11.44
CA MET A 1 -13.66 -6.74 12.62
C MET A 1 -13.52 -5.24 12.84
N ALA A 2 -13.55 -4.75 14.09
CA ALA A 2 -13.34 -3.32 14.34
C ALA A 2 -11.99 -2.88 13.75
N SER A 3 -11.98 -1.82 12.96
CA SER A 3 -10.74 -1.26 12.38
C SER A 3 -9.84 -0.82 13.54
N GLN A 4 -8.71 -1.49 13.71
CA GLN A 4 -7.75 -1.13 14.75
C GLN A 4 -6.80 -0.08 14.19
N PHE A 5 -6.99 1.16 14.60
CA PHE A 5 -6.04 2.23 14.29
C PHE A 5 -4.71 1.98 15.01
N SER A 6 -3.61 2.29 14.33
CA SER A 6 -2.26 2.00 14.77
C SER A 6 -1.35 3.13 14.34
N PHE A 7 -0.60 3.65 15.32
CA PHE A 7 0.38 4.71 15.14
C PHE A 7 1.73 4.26 15.69
N SER A 8 2.82 4.78 15.12
CA SER A 8 4.22 4.59 15.55
C SER A 8 4.74 3.15 15.61
N GLY A 9 4.05 2.18 14.99
CA GLY A 9 4.51 0.79 14.91
C GLY A 9 5.81 0.60 14.12
N HIS A 10 6.15 1.56 13.27
CA HIS A 10 7.37 1.59 12.46
C HIS A 10 8.62 2.07 13.23
N GLU A 11 8.52 2.44 14.51
CA GLU A 11 9.66 2.87 15.33
C GLU A 11 10.49 4.00 14.66
N THR A 12 9.81 4.93 13.96
CA THR A 12 10.38 6.02 13.14
C THR A 12 11.20 5.61 11.90
N PHE A 13 11.29 4.32 11.58
CA PHE A 13 12.00 3.85 10.39
C PHE A 13 11.05 3.76 9.19
N PRO A 14 11.33 4.48 8.09
CA PRO A 14 10.55 4.31 6.86
C PRO A 14 10.67 2.88 6.34
N LEU A 15 9.70 2.47 5.51
CA LEU A 15 9.77 1.21 4.80
C LEU A 15 11.10 1.11 4.03
N ARG A 16 11.69 -0.08 4.00
CA ARG A 16 12.79 -0.42 3.10
C ARG A 16 12.40 -1.69 2.36
N LEU A 17 12.45 -1.69 1.03
CA LEU A 17 11.93 -2.81 0.23
C LEU A 17 12.58 -4.15 0.62
N MET A 18 13.91 -4.15 0.77
CA MET A 18 14.67 -5.33 1.22
C MET A 18 14.31 -5.83 2.63
N TRP A 19 13.66 -5.03 3.47
CA TRP A 19 13.16 -5.52 4.75
C TRP A 19 12.01 -6.51 4.59
N LEU A 20 11.18 -6.35 3.54
CA LEU A 20 10.10 -7.28 3.26
C LEU A 20 10.68 -8.66 2.88
N LYS A 21 11.67 -8.69 1.98
CA LYS A 21 12.39 -9.91 1.60
C LYS A 21 13.04 -10.59 2.81
N LYS A 22 13.77 -9.82 3.63
CA LYS A 22 14.35 -10.33 4.89
C LYS A 22 13.30 -10.96 5.82
N ALA A 23 12.13 -10.34 5.96
CA ALA A 23 11.06 -10.86 6.79
C ALA A 23 10.54 -12.21 6.28
N VAL A 24 10.33 -12.32 4.96
CA VAL A 24 9.91 -13.57 4.29
C VAL A 24 10.92 -14.68 4.52
N ASP A 25 12.20 -14.41 4.23
CA ASP A 25 13.25 -15.42 4.35
C ASP A 25 13.44 -15.89 5.80
N ALA A 26 13.39 -14.96 6.76
CA ALA A 26 13.59 -15.28 8.17
C ALA A 26 12.42 -16.11 8.77
N ILE A 27 11.17 -15.80 8.41
CA ILE A 27 9.99 -16.53 8.91
C ILE A 27 9.96 -17.97 8.41
N ASN A 28 10.41 -18.22 7.17
CA ASN A 28 10.48 -19.57 6.61
C ASN A 28 11.35 -20.51 7.45
N ASN A 29 12.37 -19.97 8.13
CA ASN A 29 13.25 -20.72 9.02
C ASN A 29 12.75 -20.74 10.48
N ASN A 30 12.15 -19.63 10.93
CA ASN A 30 11.71 -19.46 12.30
C ASN A 30 10.46 -18.55 12.39
N SER A 31 9.29 -19.15 12.59
CA SER A 31 8.00 -18.44 12.67
C SER A 31 7.92 -17.42 13.82
N ILE A 32 8.74 -17.56 14.86
CA ILE A 32 8.79 -16.66 16.02
C ILE A 32 10.03 -15.74 16.00
N ILE A 33 10.71 -15.61 14.85
CA ILE A 33 11.98 -14.87 14.75
C ILE A 33 11.92 -13.46 15.33
N PHE A 34 10.79 -12.76 15.22
CA PHE A 34 10.64 -11.40 15.76
C PHE A 34 10.56 -11.32 17.29
N GLN A 35 10.39 -12.43 17.99
CA GLN A 35 10.49 -12.54 19.45
C GLN A 35 11.76 -13.25 19.92
N SER A 36 12.52 -13.84 18.99
CA SER A 36 13.77 -14.54 19.29
C SER A 36 14.88 -13.58 19.73
N ASP A 37 15.74 -14.04 20.65
CA ASP A 37 16.98 -13.34 21.00
C ASP A 37 17.96 -13.26 19.82
N SER A 38 17.84 -14.16 18.83
CA SER A 38 18.66 -14.17 17.63
C SER A 38 18.24 -13.15 16.57
N ALA A 39 17.10 -12.47 16.73
CA ALA A 39 16.51 -11.62 15.68
C ALA A 39 17.46 -10.55 15.16
N MET A 40 18.19 -9.86 16.05
CA MET A 40 19.12 -8.80 15.65
C MET A 40 20.28 -9.33 14.81
N ALA A 41 20.77 -10.53 15.14
CA ALA A 41 21.85 -11.19 14.41
C ALA A 41 21.35 -11.66 13.04
N GLU A 42 20.18 -12.28 12.99
CA GLU A 42 19.56 -12.78 11.75
C GLU A 42 19.28 -11.65 10.75
N PHE A 43 18.63 -10.57 11.21
CA PHE A 43 18.30 -9.44 10.33
C PHE A 43 19.50 -8.52 10.07
N GLY A 44 20.55 -8.61 10.88
CA GLY A 44 21.72 -7.72 10.85
C GLY A 44 21.36 -6.27 11.20
N VAL A 45 20.40 -6.06 12.11
CA VAL A 45 19.91 -4.72 12.47
C VAL A 45 19.60 -4.61 13.97
N GLY A 46 19.48 -3.38 14.48
CA GLY A 46 19.12 -3.14 15.87
C GLY A 46 17.66 -3.49 16.21
N LYS A 47 17.37 -3.66 17.51
CA LYS A 47 16.05 -4.04 18.05
C LYS A 47 14.86 -3.24 17.50
N ASN A 48 14.98 -1.92 17.39
CA ASN A 48 13.88 -1.08 16.89
C ASN A 48 13.66 -1.27 15.38
N MET A 49 14.71 -1.54 14.61
CA MET A 49 14.59 -1.89 13.20
C MET A 49 13.93 -3.26 13.02
N VAL A 50 14.22 -4.25 13.88
CA VAL A 50 13.50 -5.55 13.87
C VAL A 50 11.99 -5.36 14.03
N ARG A 51 11.58 -4.49 14.96
CA ARG A 51 10.15 -4.13 15.15
C ARG A 51 9.57 -3.43 13.92
N ALA A 52 10.34 -2.54 13.29
CA ALA A 52 9.92 -1.87 12.06
C ALA A 52 9.79 -2.85 10.88
N ILE A 53 10.71 -3.81 10.72
CA ILE A 53 10.61 -4.89 9.72
C ILE A 53 9.31 -5.65 9.92
N ARG A 54 9.02 -6.08 11.16
CA ARG A 54 7.76 -6.76 11.49
C ARG A 54 6.54 -5.93 11.13
N HIS A 55 6.56 -4.64 11.50
CA HIS A 55 5.47 -3.72 11.24
C HIS A 55 5.19 -3.59 9.74
N TRP A 56 6.23 -3.37 8.93
CA TRP A 56 6.10 -3.19 7.49
C TRP A 56 5.66 -4.46 6.77
N GLY A 57 6.18 -5.63 7.16
CA GLY A 57 5.70 -6.90 6.61
C GLY A 57 4.21 -7.12 6.88
N LEU A 58 3.73 -6.81 8.09
CA LEU A 58 2.31 -6.91 8.44
C LEU A 58 1.46 -5.84 7.74
N ALA A 59 1.97 -4.60 7.63
CA ALA A 59 1.23 -3.50 7.01
C ALA A 59 1.10 -3.66 5.49
N THR A 60 1.96 -4.46 4.86
CA THR A 60 1.93 -4.79 3.43
C THR A 60 1.30 -6.16 3.15
N ASP A 61 0.77 -6.84 4.18
CA ASP A 61 0.20 -8.19 4.09
C ASP A 61 1.14 -9.24 3.45
N VAL A 62 2.46 -9.02 3.50
CA VAL A 62 3.48 -10.00 3.08
C VAL A 62 3.62 -11.11 4.12
N ILE A 63 3.39 -10.77 5.39
CA ILE A 63 3.38 -11.71 6.50
C ILE A 63 2.12 -11.49 7.32
N GLU A 64 1.68 -12.51 8.03
CA GLU A 64 0.51 -12.44 8.91
C GLU A 64 0.71 -13.27 10.17
N ALA A 65 -0.17 -13.08 11.16
CA ALA A 65 -0.21 -13.97 12.32
C ALA A 65 -0.57 -15.38 11.86
N ASP A 66 0.13 -16.39 12.37
CA ASP A 66 -0.19 -17.77 12.06
C ASP A 66 -1.42 -18.20 12.89
N PRO A 67 -2.60 -18.45 12.26
CA PRO A 67 -3.80 -18.82 12.99
C PRO A 67 -3.76 -20.28 13.48
N TYR A 68 -2.81 -21.08 13.00
CA TYR A 68 -2.68 -22.50 13.32
C TYR A 68 -1.56 -22.79 14.31
N ALA A 69 -0.71 -21.81 14.62
CA ALA A 69 0.37 -21.97 15.58
C ALA A 69 -0.13 -21.95 17.04
N GLU A 70 0.50 -22.76 17.89
CA GLU A 70 0.23 -22.74 19.34
C GLU A 70 0.70 -21.41 19.98
N GLU A 71 1.81 -20.86 19.48
CA GLU A 71 2.36 -19.61 19.97
C GLU A 71 1.69 -18.42 19.27
N ARG A 72 1.00 -17.57 20.05
CA ARG A 72 0.30 -16.38 19.54
C ARG A 72 1.21 -15.35 18.85
N SER A 73 2.51 -15.44 19.09
CA SER A 73 3.52 -14.57 18.48
C SER A 73 3.90 -14.98 17.07
N ALA A 74 3.64 -16.24 16.72
CA ALA A 74 4.12 -16.86 15.49
C ALA A 74 3.50 -16.17 14.28
N LEU A 75 4.36 -15.94 13.29
CA LEU A 75 4.00 -15.37 12.02
C LEU A 75 4.24 -16.41 10.93
N ARG A 76 3.47 -16.29 9.85
CA ARG A 76 3.71 -17.01 8.60
C ARG A 76 3.80 -16.02 7.45
N VAL A 77 4.47 -16.42 6.38
CA VAL A 77 4.43 -15.69 5.11
C VAL A 77 3.07 -15.93 4.47
N THR A 78 2.43 -14.88 3.95
CA THR A 78 1.15 -15.01 3.25
C THR A 78 1.36 -15.64 1.87
N GLU A 79 0.30 -16.15 1.26
CA GLU A 79 0.37 -16.64 -0.14
C GLU A 79 0.87 -15.53 -1.08
N PHE A 80 0.40 -14.29 -0.86
CA PHE A 80 0.89 -13.11 -1.56
C PHE A 80 2.38 -12.85 -1.32
N GLY A 81 2.85 -12.93 -0.08
CA GLY A 81 4.26 -12.74 0.27
C GLY A 81 5.17 -13.79 -0.35
N VAL A 82 4.73 -15.05 -0.41
CA VAL A 82 5.45 -16.13 -1.11
C VAL A 82 5.48 -15.87 -2.61
N TYR A 83 4.34 -15.53 -3.21
CA TYR A 83 4.23 -15.26 -4.64
C TYR A 83 5.13 -14.09 -5.09
N LEU A 84 5.13 -12.99 -4.34
CA LEU A 84 5.90 -11.81 -4.69
C LEU A 84 7.38 -11.94 -4.33
N LEU A 85 7.67 -12.35 -3.10
CA LEU A 85 9.00 -12.21 -2.48
C LEU A 85 9.68 -13.54 -2.11
N GLY A 86 9.05 -14.68 -2.41
CA GLY A 86 9.65 -15.99 -2.21
C GLY A 86 10.96 -16.17 -2.99
N GLU A 87 11.66 -17.28 -2.77
CA GLU A 87 12.90 -17.60 -3.48
C GLU A 87 12.75 -17.57 -5.01
N ASN A 88 11.61 -18.07 -5.50
CA ASN A 88 11.21 -18.00 -6.91
C ASN A 88 10.03 -17.02 -7.12
N GLY A 89 9.95 -15.98 -6.28
CA GLY A 89 8.90 -14.97 -6.39
C GLY A 89 9.00 -14.16 -7.69
N VAL A 90 7.91 -13.50 -8.07
CA VAL A 90 7.84 -12.74 -9.33
C VAL A 90 8.61 -11.42 -9.30
N ASP A 91 8.87 -10.86 -8.12
CA ASP A 91 9.75 -9.70 -7.95
C ASP A 91 10.41 -9.70 -6.55
N PRO A 92 11.37 -10.62 -6.27
CA PRO A 92 11.90 -10.84 -4.92
C PRO A 92 12.63 -9.65 -4.30
N TYR A 93 13.03 -8.69 -5.12
CA TYR A 93 13.81 -7.52 -4.72
C TYR A 93 13.06 -6.20 -4.90
N CYS A 94 11.77 -6.25 -5.29
CA CYS A 94 10.90 -5.09 -5.52
C CYS A 94 11.49 -4.09 -6.55
N GLU A 95 12.08 -4.59 -7.64
CA GLU A 95 12.69 -3.75 -8.68
C GLU A 95 11.66 -3.22 -9.68
N ASP A 96 10.50 -3.88 -9.78
CA ASP A 96 9.44 -3.51 -10.70
C ASP A 96 8.60 -2.34 -10.16
N THR A 97 8.33 -1.34 -11.02
CA THR A 97 7.56 -0.15 -10.62
C THR A 97 6.11 -0.48 -10.24
N GLY A 98 5.51 -1.48 -10.88
CA GLY A 98 4.19 -2.01 -10.52
C GLY A 98 4.15 -2.60 -9.12
N THR A 99 5.23 -3.24 -8.66
CA THR A 99 5.39 -3.69 -7.27
C THR A 99 5.30 -2.51 -6.30
N LEU A 100 5.92 -1.37 -6.63
CA LEU A 100 5.86 -0.18 -5.78
C LEU A 100 4.43 0.38 -5.70
N TRP A 101 3.70 0.43 -6.82
CA TRP A 101 2.29 0.83 -6.84
C TRP A 101 1.41 -0.13 -6.03
N LEU A 102 1.67 -1.44 -6.14
CA LEU A 102 0.98 -2.46 -5.38
C LEU A 102 1.22 -2.31 -3.87
N LEU A 103 2.48 -2.14 -3.44
CA LEU A 103 2.82 -1.89 -2.05
C LEU A 103 2.17 -0.62 -1.50
N HIS A 104 2.13 0.46 -2.30
CA HIS A 104 1.40 1.67 -1.94
C HIS A 104 -0.08 1.38 -1.68
N TRP A 105 -0.74 0.65 -2.58
CA TRP A 105 -2.13 0.24 -2.38
C TRP A 105 -2.31 -0.57 -1.09
N LEU A 106 -1.46 -1.58 -0.84
CA LEU A 106 -1.54 -2.44 0.34
C LEU A 106 -1.38 -1.66 1.65
N LEU A 107 -0.48 -0.68 1.69
CA LEU A 107 -0.31 0.22 2.84
C LEU A 107 -1.53 1.12 3.08
N CYS A 108 -2.17 1.57 2.02
CA CYS A 108 -3.23 2.58 2.09
C CYS A 108 -4.65 2.00 2.08
N ARG A 109 -4.86 0.75 1.65
CA ARG A 109 -6.20 0.14 1.48
C ARG A 109 -6.97 -0.07 2.78
N SER A 110 -6.28 -0.05 3.93
CA SER A 110 -6.92 -0.15 5.24
C SER A 110 -6.21 0.70 6.27
N SER A 111 -6.95 1.18 7.27
CA SER A 111 -6.36 1.93 8.39
C SER A 111 -5.63 1.04 9.39
N ASN A 112 -5.72 -0.30 9.23
CA ASN A 112 -5.05 -1.26 10.10
C ASN A 112 -3.53 -1.14 9.88
N ARG A 113 -2.78 -1.01 10.97
CA ARG A 113 -1.31 -0.87 11.00
C ARG A 113 -0.74 0.43 10.41
N ALA A 114 -1.29 0.98 9.33
CA ALA A 114 -0.78 2.21 8.69
C ALA A 114 -1.87 3.32 8.62
N THR A 115 -2.42 3.69 9.78
CA THR A 115 -3.58 4.60 9.86
C THR A 115 -3.34 5.94 9.15
N LEU A 116 -2.18 6.57 9.38
CA LEU A 116 -1.88 7.85 8.77
C LEU A 116 -1.74 7.77 7.24
N TRP A 117 -1.21 6.66 6.71
CA TRP A 117 -1.11 6.42 5.27
C TRP A 117 -2.51 6.32 4.64
N HIS A 118 -3.38 5.50 5.23
CA HIS A 118 -4.77 5.39 4.79
C HIS A 118 -5.50 6.75 4.85
N PHE A 119 -5.29 7.52 5.91
CA PHE A 119 -5.91 8.83 6.06
C PHE A 119 -5.43 9.85 5.03
N ILE A 120 -4.11 9.98 4.84
CA ILE A 120 -3.52 10.96 3.92
C ILE A 120 -3.94 10.66 2.47
N PHE A 121 -3.79 9.42 2.00
CA PHE A 121 -4.12 9.11 0.61
C PHE A 121 -5.62 8.93 0.39
N GLY A 122 -6.34 8.34 1.36
CA GLY A 122 -7.76 8.04 1.22
C GLY A 122 -8.71 9.22 1.53
N HIS A 123 -8.35 10.10 2.47
CA HIS A 123 -9.30 11.05 3.08
C HIS A 123 -8.87 12.51 3.03
N TRP A 124 -7.57 12.81 3.07
CA TRP A 124 -7.05 14.19 3.11
C TRP A 124 -7.28 14.95 1.80
N ARG A 125 -7.96 16.11 1.85
CA ARG A 125 -8.16 17.00 0.69
C ARG A 125 -7.82 18.47 1.00
N GLY A 126 -6.90 18.69 1.96
CA GLY A 126 -6.43 20.03 2.29
C GLY A 126 -5.28 20.47 1.39
N ALA A 127 -5.01 21.78 1.37
CA ALA A 127 -4.06 22.37 0.44
C ALA A 127 -2.62 21.90 0.67
N GLY A 128 -2.14 21.73 1.91
CA GLY A 128 -0.78 21.28 2.21
C GLY A 128 -0.74 20.40 3.46
N ILE A 129 0.11 19.37 3.43
CA ILE A 129 0.26 18.39 4.51
C ILE A 129 1.17 18.97 5.59
N GLU A 130 0.55 19.52 6.63
CA GLU A 130 1.22 20.04 7.81
C GLU A 130 0.48 19.57 9.06
N LEU A 131 1.21 19.36 10.16
CA LEU A 131 0.62 18.82 11.39
C LEU A 131 -0.58 19.66 11.89
N ARG A 132 -0.46 20.99 11.84
CA ARG A 132 -1.48 21.94 12.32
C ARG A 132 -2.77 21.89 11.49
N SER A 133 -2.68 21.66 10.18
CA SER A 133 -3.84 21.54 9.30
C SER A 133 -4.43 20.13 9.32
N LEU A 134 -3.57 19.13 9.53
CA LEU A 134 -3.94 17.72 9.60
C LEU A 134 -4.73 17.36 10.85
N GLN A 135 -4.28 17.82 12.02
CA GLN A 135 -4.79 17.41 13.33
C GLN A 135 -6.32 17.55 13.47
N PRO A 136 -6.95 18.72 13.19
CA PRO A 136 -8.39 18.88 13.41
C PRO A 136 -9.25 17.97 12.52
N ILE A 137 -8.77 17.68 11.30
CA ILE A 137 -9.49 16.83 10.34
C ILE A 137 -9.31 15.35 10.71
N LEU A 138 -8.10 14.97 11.15
CA LEU A 138 -7.83 13.61 11.62
C LEU A 138 -8.59 13.30 12.92
N GLU A 139 -8.63 14.25 13.87
CA GLU A 139 -9.37 14.12 15.13
C GLU A 139 -10.84 13.82 14.86
N LYS A 140 -11.50 14.66 14.04
CA LYS A 140 -12.89 14.42 13.62
C LYS A 140 -13.09 13.04 12.98
N TRP A 141 -12.17 12.63 12.10
CA TRP A 141 -12.25 11.34 11.41
C TRP A 141 -12.09 10.14 12.37
N LEU A 142 -11.25 10.25 13.39
CA LEU A 142 -11.08 9.25 14.44
C LEU A 142 -12.28 9.22 15.41
N ASP A 143 -12.81 10.39 15.78
CA ASP A 143 -13.97 10.52 16.68
C ASP A 143 -15.22 9.87 16.09
N GLU A 144 -15.49 10.08 14.79
CA GLU A 144 -16.57 9.41 14.04
C GLU A 144 -16.45 7.88 14.08
N ARG A 145 -15.26 7.35 14.40
CA ARG A 145 -14.94 5.93 14.47
C ARG A 145 -14.64 5.46 15.89
N SER A 146 -14.98 6.29 16.89
CA SER A 146 -14.77 6.00 18.32
C SER A 146 -13.33 5.62 18.66
N SER A 147 -12.36 6.25 18.01
CA SER A 147 -10.93 6.02 18.25
C SER A 147 -10.30 7.26 18.90
N PRO A 148 -9.45 7.11 19.91
CA PRO A 148 -8.75 8.24 20.50
C PRO A 148 -7.70 8.82 19.54
N MET A 149 -7.46 10.12 19.66
CA MET A 149 -6.37 10.82 18.97
C MET A 149 -5.01 10.45 19.60
N PRO A 150 -3.97 10.15 18.81
CA PRO A 150 -2.61 10.00 19.33
C PRO A 150 -2.02 11.34 19.82
N SER A 151 -0.95 11.28 20.62
CA SER A 151 -0.21 12.49 21.00
C SER A 151 0.42 13.19 19.80
N ASP A 152 0.62 14.51 19.90
CA ASP A 152 1.32 15.32 18.89
C ASP A 152 2.68 14.74 18.50
N SER A 153 3.45 14.27 19.49
CA SER A 153 4.76 13.64 19.28
C SER A 153 4.68 12.32 18.51
N THR A 154 3.59 11.57 18.67
CA THR A 154 3.34 10.31 17.95
C THR A 154 2.93 10.62 16.52
N LEU A 155 1.98 11.54 16.34
CA LEU A 155 1.52 11.95 15.01
C LEU A 155 2.64 12.59 14.19
N LEU A 156 3.50 13.40 14.81
CA LEU A 156 4.67 13.99 14.15
C LEU A 156 5.66 12.91 13.68
N ARG A 157 5.92 11.89 14.50
CA ARG A 157 6.80 10.77 14.13
C ARG A 157 6.24 9.97 12.96
N ASP A 158 4.95 9.68 12.96
CA ASP A 158 4.27 8.99 11.86
C ASP A 158 4.30 9.84 10.58
N LEU A 159 4.03 11.14 10.69
CA LEU A 159 4.09 12.05 9.54
C LEU A 159 5.51 12.10 8.95
N GLN A 160 6.55 12.24 9.77
CA GLN A 160 7.94 12.23 9.31
C GLN A 160 8.33 10.91 8.64
N CYS A 161 7.85 9.79 9.17
CA CYS A 161 8.08 8.47 8.59
C CYS A 161 7.38 8.33 7.23
N LEU A 162 6.13 8.79 7.11
CA LEU A 162 5.38 8.84 5.85
C LEU A 162 6.11 9.69 4.82
N LEU A 163 6.51 10.91 5.17
CA LEU A 163 7.25 11.78 4.27
C LEU A 163 8.57 11.15 3.82
N SER A 164 9.29 10.48 4.73
CA SER A 164 10.52 9.75 4.40
C SER A 164 10.27 8.47 3.58
N THR A 165 9.03 8.06 3.37
CA THR A 165 8.69 6.93 2.49
C THR A 165 8.45 7.39 1.04
N TYR A 166 7.96 8.63 0.85
CA TYR A 166 7.43 9.12 -0.43
C TYR A 166 8.13 10.37 -0.99
N VAL A 167 8.93 11.09 -0.20
CA VAL A 167 9.59 12.32 -0.64
C VAL A 167 11.09 12.08 -0.72
N ALA A 168 11.63 12.11 -1.94
CA ALA A 168 13.07 12.15 -2.14
C ALA A 168 13.60 13.49 -1.62
N ARG A 169 14.41 13.46 -0.55
CA ARG A 169 15.04 14.69 -0.05
C ARG A 169 16.24 15.00 -0.93
N HIS A 170 16.32 16.21 -1.46
CA HIS A 170 17.54 16.71 -2.10
C HIS A 170 18.64 16.86 -1.03
N ARG A 171 19.41 15.80 -0.78
CA ARG A 171 20.73 15.96 -0.17
C ARG A 171 21.67 16.39 -1.28
N THR A 172 22.38 17.49 -1.05
CA THR A 172 23.33 18.12 -1.97
C THR A 172 24.59 17.28 -2.25
N ASP A 173 24.61 16.00 -1.90
CA ASP A 173 25.74 15.10 -2.18
C ASP A 173 25.31 13.99 -3.12
N THR A 174 26.13 13.85 -4.16
CA THR A 174 26.05 12.86 -5.22
C THR A 174 26.16 11.46 -4.61
N HIS A 175 25.29 10.53 -5.03
CA HIS A 175 25.60 9.13 -5.38
C HIS A 175 24.28 8.34 -5.52
N LEU A 176 24.34 7.26 -6.31
CA LEU A 176 23.30 6.28 -6.62
C LEU A 176 22.60 5.62 -5.41
N GLU A 177 22.88 6.04 -4.17
CA GLU A 177 22.32 5.50 -2.93
C GLU A 177 20.95 6.09 -2.55
N SER A 178 20.49 7.16 -3.23
CA SER A 178 19.22 7.82 -2.92
C SER A 178 17.97 6.97 -3.25
N VAL A 179 18.10 5.95 -4.10
CA VAL A 179 17.01 4.99 -4.39
C VAL A 179 16.80 4.02 -3.21
N VAL A 180 17.83 3.81 -2.38
CA VAL A 180 17.78 2.88 -1.23
C VAL A 180 17.13 3.53 0.01
N GLU A 181 17.06 4.86 0.07
CA GLU A 181 16.55 5.59 1.24
C GLU A 181 15.03 5.88 1.20
N PHE A 182 14.40 5.93 0.02
CA PHE A 182 12.99 6.36 -0.14
C PHE A 182 12.20 5.39 -1.04
N PRO A 183 11.64 4.31 -0.48
CA PRO A 183 11.17 3.14 -1.24
C PRO A 183 10.07 3.44 -2.26
N LEU A 184 9.25 4.46 -2.02
CA LEU A 184 8.08 4.80 -2.86
C LEU A 184 8.17 6.23 -3.43
N ALA A 185 9.32 6.90 -3.31
CA ALA A 185 9.49 8.24 -3.84
C ALA A 185 9.44 8.31 -5.38
N SER A 186 9.84 7.23 -6.04
CA SER A 186 9.75 7.08 -7.50
C SER A 186 8.30 7.17 -8.03
N LEU A 187 7.30 6.90 -7.19
CA LEU A 187 5.88 7.05 -7.54
C LEU A 187 5.48 8.51 -7.74
N GLY A 188 6.23 9.46 -7.17
CA GLY A 188 5.98 10.89 -7.33
C GLY A 188 4.67 11.41 -6.70
N LEU A 189 4.06 10.62 -5.80
CA LEU A 189 2.76 10.91 -5.19
C LEU A 189 2.79 12.11 -4.23
N LEU A 190 3.95 12.43 -3.66
CA LEU A 190 4.17 13.62 -2.85
C LEU A 190 5.22 14.52 -3.49
N TYR A 191 5.07 15.83 -3.32
CA TYR A 191 6.09 16.79 -3.73
C TYR A 191 6.19 17.96 -2.75
N GLU A 192 7.39 18.53 -2.68
CA GLU A 192 7.65 19.72 -1.88
C GLU A 192 7.58 20.98 -2.74
N ASN A 193 6.94 22.01 -2.22
CA ASN A 193 6.94 23.35 -2.80
C ASN A 193 7.07 24.39 -1.67
N ARG A 194 8.17 25.15 -1.68
CA ARG A 194 8.49 26.19 -0.67
C ARG A 194 8.41 25.69 0.78
N GLY A 195 8.89 24.46 1.05
CA GLY A 195 8.90 23.87 2.39
C GLY A 195 7.59 23.19 2.81
N VAL A 196 6.56 23.22 1.98
CA VAL A 196 5.26 22.57 2.25
C VAL A 196 5.12 21.35 1.34
N ILE A 197 4.59 20.25 1.89
CA ILE A 197 4.36 19.01 1.14
C ILE A 197 2.91 18.95 0.61
N TYR A 198 2.76 18.49 -0.62
CA TYR A 198 1.49 18.40 -1.34
C TYR A 198 1.28 17.01 -1.93
N LEU A 199 0.02 16.58 -2.02
CA LEU A 199 -0.37 15.41 -2.84
C LEU A 199 -0.29 15.79 -4.32
N ARG A 200 0.28 14.92 -5.15
CA ARG A 200 0.30 15.06 -6.61
C ARG A 200 -0.92 14.38 -7.21
N GLU A 201 -2.05 15.07 -7.18
CA GLU A 201 -3.26 14.61 -7.86
C GLU A 201 -3.12 14.73 -9.39
N GLY A 202 -3.77 13.83 -10.12
CA GLY A 202 -3.89 13.93 -11.58
C GLY A 202 -3.37 12.70 -12.30
N GLN A 203 -2.38 12.91 -13.20
CA GLN A 203 -1.90 11.89 -14.12
C GLN A 203 -0.73 11.08 -13.52
N GLN A 204 -1.03 9.85 -13.08
CA GLN A 204 -0.04 8.88 -12.61
C GLN A 204 0.46 8.01 -13.76
N ARG A 205 1.46 8.48 -14.51
CA ARG A 205 1.91 7.84 -15.77
C ARG A 205 2.49 6.42 -15.60
N GLY A 206 2.98 6.10 -14.41
CA GLY A 206 3.61 4.81 -14.11
C GLY A 206 2.68 3.74 -13.56
N LEU A 207 1.39 4.03 -13.35
CA LEU A 207 0.44 3.05 -12.78
C LEU A 207 -0.05 2.07 -13.85
N PRO A 208 0.27 0.76 -13.76
CA PRO A 208 -0.21 -0.23 -14.71
C PRO A 208 -1.71 -0.47 -14.57
N PRO A 209 -2.46 -0.68 -15.67
CA PRO A 209 -3.89 -1.00 -15.60
C PRO A 209 -4.19 -2.29 -14.83
N GLU A 210 -3.31 -3.29 -14.88
CA GLU A 210 -3.43 -4.54 -14.12
C GLU A 210 -3.37 -4.28 -12.61
N ILE A 211 -2.48 -3.40 -12.14
CA ILE A 211 -2.37 -3.02 -10.72
C ILE A 211 -3.59 -2.20 -10.29
N PHE A 212 -4.12 -1.35 -11.17
CA PHE A 212 -5.39 -0.66 -10.90
C PHE A 212 -6.56 -1.64 -10.82
N ALA A 213 -6.66 -2.60 -11.74
CA ALA A 213 -7.67 -3.66 -11.73
C ALA A 213 -7.59 -4.51 -10.45
N TYR A 214 -6.37 -4.89 -10.03
CA TYR A 214 -6.11 -5.54 -8.76
C TYR A 214 -6.73 -4.76 -7.60
N ALA A 215 -6.43 -3.46 -7.50
CA ALA A 215 -6.93 -2.62 -6.42
C ALA A 215 -8.46 -2.51 -6.43
N VAL A 216 -9.09 -2.45 -7.61
CA VAL A 216 -10.55 -2.45 -7.75
C VAL A 216 -11.15 -3.76 -7.24
N LEU A 217 -10.61 -4.91 -7.66
CA LEU A 217 -11.11 -6.22 -7.23
C LEU A 217 -10.89 -6.44 -5.72
N ASP A 218 -9.73 -6.08 -5.20
CA ASP A 218 -9.41 -6.19 -3.78
C ASP A 218 -10.30 -5.26 -2.92
N TYR A 219 -10.52 -4.03 -3.37
CA TYR A 219 -11.45 -3.11 -2.72
C TYR A 219 -12.88 -3.67 -2.70
N TRP A 220 -13.30 -4.27 -3.81
CA TRP A 220 -14.61 -4.89 -3.94
C TRP A 220 -14.74 -6.11 -3.02
N ASP A 221 -13.75 -7.00 -2.96
CA ASP A 221 -13.73 -8.16 -2.06
C ASP A 221 -13.79 -7.76 -0.59
N ARG A 222 -13.13 -6.66 -0.22
CA ARG A 222 -13.07 -6.21 1.17
C ARG A 222 -14.31 -5.47 1.64
N ASN A 223 -14.95 -4.70 0.77
CA ASN A 223 -16.02 -3.76 1.15
C ASN A 223 -17.41 -4.16 0.64
N PHE A 224 -17.48 -5.00 -0.40
CA PHE A 224 -18.72 -5.33 -1.12
C PHE A 224 -18.76 -6.83 -1.52
N ASN A 225 -18.28 -7.73 -0.64
CA ASN A 225 -18.11 -9.16 -0.94
C ASN A 225 -19.39 -9.93 -1.34
N THR A 226 -20.57 -9.39 -1.04
CA THR A 226 -21.87 -9.98 -1.43
C THR A 226 -22.48 -9.34 -2.67
N SER A 227 -21.86 -8.28 -3.22
CA SER A 227 -22.41 -7.50 -4.32
C SER A 227 -21.85 -7.94 -5.67
N GLU A 228 -22.75 -8.20 -6.62
CA GLU A 228 -22.39 -8.57 -8.00
C GLU A 228 -22.04 -7.36 -8.89
N SER A 229 -22.38 -6.15 -8.42
CA SER A 229 -22.03 -4.88 -9.07
C SER A 229 -21.42 -3.89 -8.09
N LEU A 230 -20.63 -2.95 -8.63
CA LEU A 230 -19.99 -1.87 -7.88
C LEU A 230 -20.11 -0.55 -8.62
N SER A 231 -20.58 0.49 -7.95
CA SER A 231 -20.75 1.80 -8.60
C SER A 231 -19.42 2.46 -8.92
N ALA A 232 -19.38 3.24 -10.01
CA ALA A 232 -18.21 4.05 -10.34
C ALA A 232 -17.87 5.08 -9.28
N HIS A 233 -18.89 5.59 -8.57
CA HIS A 233 -18.69 6.46 -7.42
C HIS A 233 -17.81 5.78 -6.35
N ASN A 234 -18.11 4.52 -6.01
CA ASN A 234 -17.36 3.76 -5.00
C ASN A 234 -15.90 3.48 -5.39
N VAL A 235 -15.59 3.40 -6.69
CA VAL A 235 -14.23 3.10 -7.19
C VAL A 235 -13.41 4.36 -7.44
N ILE A 236 -14.07 5.43 -7.91
CA ILE A 236 -13.38 6.59 -8.48
C ILE A 236 -13.35 7.78 -7.51
N THR A 237 -14.46 8.05 -6.82
CA THR A 237 -14.64 9.32 -6.08
C THR A 237 -14.86 9.15 -4.58
N HIS A 238 -15.36 7.99 -4.14
CA HIS A 238 -15.56 7.71 -2.73
C HIS A 238 -14.24 7.76 -1.96
N ARG A 239 -14.27 8.22 -0.70
CA ARG A 239 -13.05 8.29 0.14
C ARG A 239 -12.44 6.91 0.33
N ALA A 240 -11.11 6.86 0.27
CA ALA A 240 -10.29 5.65 0.30
C ALA A 240 -10.64 4.60 -0.78
N SER A 241 -11.26 5.03 -1.88
CA SER A 241 -11.42 4.19 -3.08
C SER A 241 -10.10 4.02 -3.84
N PRO A 242 -9.98 3.02 -4.75
CA PRO A 242 -8.80 2.82 -5.59
C PRO A 242 -8.27 4.08 -6.26
N ALA A 243 -9.13 4.82 -6.98
CA ALA A 243 -8.66 6.02 -7.68
C ALA A 243 -8.23 7.13 -6.72
N GLN A 244 -8.89 7.26 -5.56
CA GLN A 244 -8.53 8.26 -4.56
C GLN A 244 -7.19 7.91 -3.88
N ILE A 245 -6.92 6.65 -3.57
CA ILE A 245 -5.64 6.22 -2.98
C ILE A 245 -4.50 6.48 -3.96
N PHE A 246 -4.68 6.12 -5.23
CA PHE A 246 -3.70 6.39 -6.28
C PHE A 246 -3.64 7.86 -6.73
N LEU A 247 -4.45 8.77 -6.16
CA LEU A 247 -4.49 10.19 -6.54
C LEU A 247 -4.79 10.41 -8.03
N LEU A 248 -5.66 9.59 -8.62
CA LEU A 248 -6.06 9.71 -10.02
C LEU A 248 -7.06 10.85 -10.20
N SER A 249 -6.93 11.57 -11.31
CA SER A 249 -8.07 12.31 -11.86
C SER A 249 -9.17 11.34 -12.33
N GLU A 250 -10.44 11.77 -12.31
CA GLU A 250 -11.54 10.96 -12.83
C GLU A 250 -11.30 10.55 -14.29
N LYS A 251 -10.79 11.48 -15.10
CA LYS A 251 -10.41 11.22 -16.50
C LYS A 251 -9.44 10.06 -16.61
N GLN A 252 -8.34 10.07 -15.84
CA GLN A 252 -7.36 8.99 -15.89
C GLN A 252 -7.94 7.67 -15.36
N ALA A 253 -8.78 7.71 -14.32
CA ALA A 253 -9.43 6.51 -13.81
C ALA A 253 -10.27 5.84 -14.91
N TYR A 254 -11.08 6.60 -15.66
CA TYR A 254 -11.83 6.07 -16.80
C TYR A 254 -10.92 5.60 -17.94
N GLU A 255 -9.81 6.29 -18.24
CA GLU A 255 -8.83 5.81 -19.22
C GLU A 255 -8.23 4.45 -18.83
N LEU A 256 -7.92 4.23 -17.55
CA LEU A 256 -7.45 2.93 -17.04
C LEU A 256 -8.55 1.86 -17.17
N VAL A 257 -9.80 2.19 -16.86
CA VAL A 257 -10.94 1.27 -17.03
C VAL A 257 -11.07 0.85 -18.50
N SER A 258 -11.02 1.80 -19.43
CA SER A 258 -11.08 1.51 -20.86
C SER A 258 -9.92 0.64 -21.33
N ARG A 259 -8.71 0.83 -20.80
CA ARG A 259 -7.56 -0.06 -21.09
C ARG A 259 -7.77 -1.47 -20.54
N ILE A 260 -8.34 -1.59 -19.34
CA ILE A 260 -8.65 -2.90 -18.73
C ILE A 260 -9.69 -3.64 -19.58
N GLU A 261 -10.68 -2.97 -20.15
CA GLU A 261 -11.68 -3.58 -21.04
C GLU A 261 -11.11 -4.10 -22.37
N THR A 262 -9.85 -3.78 -22.70
CA THR A 262 -9.15 -4.35 -23.87
C THR A 262 -8.35 -5.62 -23.56
N PHE A 263 -8.35 -6.09 -22.31
CA PHE A 263 -7.69 -7.35 -21.98
C PHE A 263 -8.41 -8.52 -22.65
N GLU A 264 -7.66 -9.58 -22.98
CA GLU A 264 -8.27 -10.81 -23.48
C GLU A 264 -9.20 -11.43 -22.43
N GLU A 265 -8.74 -11.42 -21.17
CA GLU A 265 -9.50 -11.81 -20.00
C GLU A 265 -9.76 -10.58 -19.14
N ILE A 266 -10.93 -9.96 -19.35
CA ILE A 266 -11.35 -8.78 -18.61
C ILE A 266 -11.85 -9.16 -17.20
N PRO A 267 -11.43 -8.44 -16.13
CA PRO A 267 -11.85 -8.75 -14.76
C PRO A 267 -13.28 -8.28 -14.45
N PHE A 268 -13.73 -7.24 -15.13
CA PHE A 268 -15.04 -6.65 -14.97
C PHE A 268 -15.45 -5.93 -16.25
N ARG A 269 -16.76 -5.84 -16.46
CA ARG A 269 -17.36 -5.01 -17.50
C ARG A 269 -17.78 -3.67 -16.91
N PHE A 270 -17.49 -2.58 -17.61
CA PHE A 270 -17.97 -1.25 -17.22
C PHE A 270 -19.18 -0.86 -18.09
N ASP A 271 -20.30 -0.54 -17.45
CA ASP A 271 -21.54 -0.19 -18.12
C ASP A 271 -21.96 1.25 -17.77
N THR A 272 -22.49 1.95 -18.77
CA THR A 272 -22.93 3.35 -18.69
C THR A 272 -24.37 3.44 -19.20
N THR A 273 -25.28 2.75 -18.51
CA THR A 273 -26.69 2.69 -18.90
C THR A 273 -27.52 3.70 -18.09
N ALA A 274 -28.35 4.49 -18.78
CA ALA A 274 -29.31 5.43 -18.17
C ALA A 274 -28.70 6.43 -17.15
N GLY A 275 -27.44 6.83 -17.36
CA GLY A 275 -26.73 7.77 -16.47
C GLY A 275 -26.15 7.13 -15.20
N VAL A 276 -26.19 5.80 -15.08
CA VAL A 276 -25.57 5.06 -13.99
C VAL A 276 -24.32 4.34 -14.50
N ASN A 277 -23.18 4.66 -13.89
CA ASN A 277 -21.90 4.05 -14.20
C ASN A 277 -21.62 2.91 -13.20
N GLN A 278 -21.57 1.67 -13.68
CA GLN A 278 -21.43 0.47 -12.86
C GLN A 278 -20.36 -0.48 -13.40
N PHE A 279 -19.64 -1.12 -12.48
CA PHE A 279 -18.80 -2.27 -12.76
C PHE A 279 -19.59 -3.55 -12.48
N TYR A 280 -19.46 -4.54 -13.34
CA TYR A 280 -20.00 -5.89 -13.14
C TYR A 280 -18.84 -6.88 -13.16
N ARG A 281 -18.68 -7.64 -12.07
CA ARG A 281 -17.58 -8.59 -11.94
C ARG A 281 -17.83 -9.79 -12.86
N LEU A 282 -16.77 -10.26 -13.52
CA LEU A 282 -16.84 -11.45 -14.36
C LEU A 282 -16.37 -12.70 -13.62
N PRO A 283 -16.88 -13.90 -13.99
CA PRO A 283 -16.48 -15.14 -13.35
C PRO A 283 -14.97 -15.37 -13.43
N GLY A 284 -14.36 -15.83 -12.34
CA GLY A 284 -12.92 -16.11 -12.27
C GLY A 284 -12.03 -14.87 -12.08
N ALA A 285 -12.60 -13.66 -12.10
CA ALA A 285 -11.84 -12.44 -11.83
C ALA A 285 -11.42 -12.37 -10.36
N THR A 286 -10.13 -12.57 -10.11
CA THR A 286 -9.53 -12.45 -8.79
C THR A 286 -8.43 -11.39 -8.80
N PRO A 287 -8.12 -10.76 -7.65
CA PRO A 287 -6.94 -9.90 -7.56
C PRO A 287 -5.67 -10.64 -8.01
N GLN A 288 -5.48 -11.89 -7.57
CA GLN A 288 -4.32 -12.70 -7.93
C GLN A 288 -4.13 -12.86 -9.45
N ALA A 289 -5.21 -13.13 -10.20
CA ALA A 289 -5.13 -13.25 -11.66
C ALA A 289 -4.63 -11.96 -12.35
N MET A 290 -4.94 -10.79 -11.79
CA MET A 290 -4.43 -9.51 -12.32
C MET A 290 -2.93 -9.35 -12.08
N LEU A 291 -2.41 -9.84 -10.94
CA LEU A 291 -0.97 -9.85 -10.69
C LEU A 291 -0.25 -10.82 -11.62
N GLU A 292 -0.79 -12.03 -11.81
CA GLU A 292 -0.22 -13.03 -12.72
C GLU A 292 -0.13 -12.49 -14.15
N ARG A 293 -1.19 -11.83 -14.63
CA ARG A 293 -1.19 -11.13 -15.92
C ARG A 293 -0.10 -10.07 -16.00
N TYR A 294 0.03 -9.22 -14.97
CA TYR A 294 1.02 -8.15 -14.92
C TYR A 294 2.45 -8.67 -15.01
N TYR A 295 2.83 -9.59 -14.11
CA TYR A 295 4.21 -10.08 -14.02
C TYR A 295 4.57 -11.00 -15.19
N ALA A 296 3.61 -11.72 -15.79
CA ALA A 296 3.85 -12.45 -17.03
C ALA A 296 4.29 -11.52 -18.17
N HIS A 297 3.66 -10.34 -18.31
CA HIS A 297 4.07 -9.34 -19.31
C HIS A 297 5.37 -8.63 -18.95
N SER A 298 5.58 -8.29 -17.67
CA SER A 298 6.80 -7.59 -17.24
C SER A 298 8.05 -8.44 -17.47
N LEU A 299 8.00 -9.73 -17.12
CA LEU A 299 9.12 -10.65 -17.34
C LEU A 299 9.43 -10.86 -18.83
N GLN A 300 8.41 -10.86 -19.70
CA GLN A 300 8.61 -10.93 -21.15
C GLN A 300 9.24 -9.66 -21.73
N ALA A 301 8.99 -8.48 -21.15
CA ALA A 301 9.57 -7.23 -21.64
C ALA A 301 11.08 -7.08 -21.35
N ILE A 302 11.61 -7.90 -20.43
CA ILE A 302 13.02 -7.92 -20.03
C ILE A 302 13.83 -8.97 -20.82
N THR A 303 13.15 -9.90 -21.50
CA THR A 303 13.76 -11.01 -22.27
C THR A 303 13.86 -10.69 -23.76
#